data_AF-A0A089KAM6-F1
#
_entry.id   AF-A0A089KAM6-F1
#
_cell.length_a   1.000
_cell.length_b   1.000
_cell.length_c   1.000
_cell.angle_alpha   90.00
_cell.angle_beta   90.00
_cell.angle_gamma   90.00
#
_symmetry.space_group_name_H-M   'P 1'
#
loop_
_entity.id
_entity.type
_entity.pdbx_description
1 polymer ?
#
loop_
_entity_poly.entity_id
_entity_poly.type
_entity_poly.pdbx_seq_one_letter_code
_entity_poly.pdbx_strand_id
1 'polypeptide(L)'
;MLRIGYISVFLNLATAMVSFMRFGNNDALAIMISYTLMFFLGYRLLRSKSNLALIPLLTVSCSFLMYNVVYVLLKQLQLIDLYAIDWRLEVQLVLPLFIGYLLKAILERSGKSRLV
;
A
#
# COMPACT_ATOMS: atom_id res chain seq x y z
N MET A 1 0.28 -16.73 1.20
CA MET A 1 0.00 -15.33 0.79
C MET A 1 0.53 -14.28 1.77
N LEU A 2 0.27 -14.37 3.08
CA LEU A 2 0.79 -13.39 4.07
C LEU A 2 2.30 -13.13 4.00
N ARG A 3 3.13 -14.18 3.85
CA ARG A 3 4.59 -14.01 3.66
C ARG A 3 4.92 -13.14 2.44
N ILE A 4 4.24 -13.37 1.32
CA ILE A 4 4.40 -12.59 0.08
C ILE A 4 3.94 -11.15 0.31
N GLY A 5 2.86 -10.94 1.05
CA GLY A 5 2.40 -9.61 1.46
C GLY A 5 3.46 -8.84 2.25
N TYR A 6 4.08 -9.46 3.25
CA TYR A 6 5.17 -8.83 4.00
C TYR A 6 6.43 -8.58 3.16
N ILE A 7 6.74 -9.47 2.22
CA ILE A 7 7.82 -9.24 1.25
C ILE A 7 7.51 -8.00 0.39
N SER A 8 6.27 -7.86 -0.10
CA SER A 8 5.85 -6.67 -0.87
C SER A 8 5.94 -5.39 -0.04
N VAL A 9 5.55 -5.41 1.24
CA VAL A 9 5.72 -4.28 2.17
C VAL A 9 7.20 -3.92 2.33
N PHE A 10 8.05 -4.92 2.54
CA PHE A 10 9.50 -4.71 2.67
C PHE A 10 10.10 -4.09 1.41
N LEU A 11 9.71 -4.58 0.23
CA LEU A 11 10.14 -4.02 -1.06
C LEU A 11 9.67 -2.57 -1.23
N ASN A 12 8.44 -2.24 -0.83
CA ASN A 12 7.95 -0.85 -0.87
C ASN A 12 8.78 0.07 0.04
N LEU A 13 9.11 -0.39 1.24
CA LEU A 13 10.01 0.31 2.17
C LEU A 13 11.41 0.51 1.58
N ALA A 14 11.96 -0.52 0.94
CA ALA A 14 13.25 -0.42 0.26
C ALA A 14 13.21 0.62 -0.87
N THR A 15 12.15 0.64 -1.69
CA THR A 15 11.98 1.63 -2.76
C THR A 15 11.83 3.05 -2.21
N ALA A 16 11.11 3.22 -1.10
CA ALA A 16 11.02 4.51 -0.41
C ALA A 16 12.39 4.98 0.10
N MET A 17 13.20 4.08 0.65
CA MET A 17 14.56 4.38 1.08
C MET A 17 15.47 4.78 -0.09
N VAL A 18 15.36 4.09 -1.23
CA VAL A 18 16.07 4.46 -2.47
C VAL A 18 15.65 5.87 -2.94
N SER A 19 14.35 6.16 -2.93
CA SER A 19 13.82 7.49 -3.26
C SER A 19 14.42 8.58 -2.36
N PHE A 20 14.46 8.34 -1.03
CA PHE A 20 15.07 9.27 -0.08
C PHE A 20 16.56 9.49 -0.35
N MET A 21 17.33 8.42 -0.59
CA MET A 21 18.76 8.52 -0.88
C MET A 21 19.06 9.29 -2.17
N ARG A 22 18.16 9.23 -3.17
CA ARG A 22 18.34 9.87 -4.47
C ARG A 22 17.83 11.31 -4.53
N PHE A 23 16.69 11.57 -3.91
CA PHE A 23 15.94 12.82 -4.09
C PHE A 23 15.73 13.60 -2.79
N GLY A 24 16.22 13.09 -1.66
CA GLY A 24 16.01 13.69 -0.34
C GLY A 24 14.56 13.56 0.15
N ASN A 25 14.22 14.38 1.14
CA ASN A 25 12.86 14.43 1.68
C ASN A 25 11.92 15.17 0.71
N ASN A 26 10.79 14.56 0.37
CA ASN A 26 9.77 15.15 -0.49
C ASN A 26 8.39 14.53 -0.20
N ASP A 27 7.34 15.11 -0.80
CA ASP A 27 5.96 14.65 -0.59
C ASP A 27 5.74 13.21 -1.04
N ALA A 28 6.41 12.79 -2.11
CA ALA A 28 6.37 11.40 -2.60
C ALA A 28 6.86 10.42 -1.52
N LEU A 29 7.93 10.74 -0.80
CA LEU A 29 8.46 9.91 0.28
C LEU A 29 7.44 9.75 1.42
N ALA A 30 6.74 10.83 1.79
CA ALA A 30 5.70 10.77 2.81
C ALA A 30 4.55 9.84 2.37
N ILE A 31 4.15 9.89 1.10
CA ILE A 31 3.12 9.00 0.55
C ILE A 31 3.62 7.55 0.52
N MET A 32 4.84 7.31 0.03
CA MET A 32 5.46 5.98 -0.01
C MET A 32 5.47 5.32 1.38
N ILE A 33 5.93 6.05 2.41
CA ILE A 33 6.01 5.52 3.78
C ILE A 33 4.62 5.28 4.37
N SER A 34 3.73 6.27 4.29
CA SER A 34 2.40 6.17 4.91
C SER A 34 1.59 5.00 4.35
N TYR A 35 1.59 4.81 3.03
CA TYR A 35 0.87 3.70 2.39
C TYR A 35 1.51 2.35 2.68
N THR A 36 2.85 2.28 2.73
CA THR A 36 3.55 1.05 3.13
C THR A 36 3.17 0.61 4.55
N LEU A 37 3.07 1.58 5.48
CA LEU A 37 2.61 1.31 6.84
C LEU A 37 1.14 0.86 6.86
N MET A 38 0.28 1.46 6.04
CA MET A 38 -1.10 1.01 5.91
C MET A 38 -1.16 -0.44 5.41
N PHE A 39 -0.42 -0.82 4.36
CA PHE A 39 -0.36 -2.21 3.89
C PHE A 39 0.08 -3.18 4.98
N PHE A 40 1.11 -2.82 5.74
CA PHE A 40 1.54 -3.62 6.89
C PHE A 40 0.41 -3.83 7.91
N LEU A 41 -0.32 -2.77 8.27
CA LEU A 41 -1.48 -2.86 9.15
C LEU A 41 -2.61 -3.73 8.55
N GLY A 42 -2.87 -3.59 7.26
CA GLY A 42 -3.87 -4.40 6.53
C GLY A 42 -3.55 -5.90 6.62
N TYR A 43 -2.30 -6.28 6.36
CA TYR A 43 -1.86 -7.68 6.48
C TYR A 43 -1.94 -8.18 7.93
N ARG A 44 -1.65 -7.31 8.91
CA ARG A 44 -1.79 -7.65 10.33
C ARG A 44 -3.23 -7.92 10.71
N LEU A 45 -4.18 -7.09 10.25
CA LEU A 45 -5.62 -7.25 10.52
C LEU A 45 -6.18 -8.51 9.88
N LEU A 46 -5.73 -8.86 8.68
CA LEU A 46 -6.20 -10.03 7.93
C LEU A 46 -5.45 -11.32 8.24
N ARG A 47 -4.53 -11.31 9.22
CA ARG A 47 -3.64 -12.45 9.51
C ARG A 47 -4.38 -13.76 9.80
N SER A 48 -5.54 -13.69 10.45
CA SER A 48 -6.36 -14.85 10.83
C SER A 48 -7.50 -15.14 9.84
N LYS A 49 -7.56 -14.42 8.72
CA LYS A 49 -8.66 -14.50 7.75
C LYS A 49 -8.30 -15.37 6.54
N SER A 50 -9.34 -15.79 5.81
CA SER A 50 -9.20 -16.58 4.59
C SER A 50 -8.22 -15.93 3.61
N ASN A 51 -7.43 -16.74 2.91
CA ASN A 51 -6.49 -16.28 1.88
C ASN A 51 -7.17 -15.43 0.80
N LEU A 52 -8.45 -15.67 0.51
CA LEU A 52 -9.23 -14.89 -0.45
C LEU A 52 -9.31 -13.40 -0.06
N ALA A 53 -9.36 -13.10 1.24
CA ALA A 53 -9.40 -11.72 1.73
C ALA A 53 -8.06 -10.99 1.56
N LEU A 54 -6.95 -11.73 1.37
CA LEU A 54 -5.61 -11.16 1.19
C LEU A 54 -5.31 -10.78 -0.26
N ILE A 55 -6.02 -11.36 -1.23
CA ILE A 55 -5.77 -11.13 -2.66
C ILE A 55 -5.89 -9.65 -3.02
N PRO A 56 -6.98 -8.93 -2.66
CA PRO A 56 -7.10 -7.51 -3.04
C PRO A 56 -5.99 -6.65 -2.43
N LEU A 57 -5.64 -6.90 -1.16
CA LEU A 57 -4.54 -6.18 -0.49
C LEU A 57 -3.19 -6.43 -1.17
N LEU A 58 -2.94 -7.66 -1.60
CA LEU A 58 -1.72 -8.00 -2.34
C LEU A 58 -1.68 -7.34 -3.71
N THR A 59 -2.80 -7.31 -4.43
CA THR A 59 -2.91 -6.64 -5.73
C THR A 59 -2.58 -5.15 -5.61
N VAL A 60 -3.18 -4.46 -4.63
CA VAL A 60 -2.93 -3.02 -4.42
C VAL A 60 -1.49 -2.78 -3.96
N SER A 61 -0.96 -3.60 -3.05
CA SER A 61 0.43 -3.50 -2.57
C SER A 61 1.46 -3.68 -3.69
N CYS A 62 1.19 -4.58 -4.65
CA CYS A 62 2.02 -4.78 -5.84
C CYS A 62 1.87 -3.62 -6.85
N SER A 63 0.65 -3.14 -7.08
CA SER A 63 0.40 -1.96 -7.92
C SER A 63 1.19 -0.76 -7.41
N PHE A 64 1.10 -0.50 -6.11
CA PHE A 64 1.82 0.59 -5.45
C PHE A 64 3.34 0.44 -5.56
N LEU A 65 3.86 -0.79 -5.41
CA LEU A 65 5.28 -1.06 -5.61
C LEU A 65 5.74 -0.72 -7.03
N MET A 66 4.96 -1.12 -8.04
CA MET A 66 5.26 -0.80 -9.43
C MET A 66 5.22 0.71 -9.68
N TYR A 67 4.20 1.41 -9.17
CA TYR A 67 4.10 2.86 -9.25
C TYR A 67 5.34 3.54 -8.63
N ASN A 68 5.74 3.12 -7.44
CA ASN A 68 6.92 3.61 -6.74
C ASN A 68 8.22 3.44 -7.53
N VAL A 69 8.41 2.25 -8.12
CA VAL A 69 9.59 1.96 -8.94
C VAL A 69 9.59 2.83 -10.21
N VAL A 70 8.46 2.95 -10.90
CA VAL A 70 8.32 3.78 -12.10
C VAL A 70 8.58 5.25 -11.77
N TYR A 71 8.03 5.76 -10.66
CA TYR A 71 8.32 7.11 -10.16
C TYR A 71 9.81 7.35 -9.98
N VAL A 72 10.50 6.45 -9.26
CA VAL A 72 11.95 6.61 -9.02
C VAL A 72 12.72 6.62 -10.33
N LEU A 73 12.37 5.76 -11.29
CA LEU A 73 13.01 5.72 -12.61
C LEU A 73 12.77 7.00 -13.41
N LEU A 74 11.52 7.46 -13.52
CA LEU A 74 11.16 8.66 -14.30
C LEU A 74 11.75 9.93 -13.70
N LYS A 75 11.76 10.06 -12.37
CA LYS A 75 12.35 11.20 -11.68
C LYS A 75 13.87 11.22 -11.79
N GLN A 76 14.52 10.06 -11.75
CA GLN A 76 15.96 9.94 -11.96
C GLN A 76 16.38 10.40 -13.38
N LEU A 77 15.54 10.13 -14.38
CA LEU A 77 15.74 10.57 -15.77
C LEU A 77 15.30 12.02 -16.01
N GLN A 78 14.82 12.73 -14.99
CA GLN A 78 14.27 14.09 -15.07
C GLN A 78 13.14 14.23 -16.11
N LEU A 79 12.42 13.14 -16.41
CA LEU A 79 11.34 13.15 -17.40
C LEU A 79 10.08 13.77 -16.79
N ILE A 80 9.60 13.18 -15.69
CA ILE A 80 8.30 13.48 -15.09
C ILE A 80 8.35 13.22 -13.57
N ASP A 81 7.71 14.10 -12.79
CA ASP A 81 7.38 13.84 -11.38
C ASP A 81 5.94 13.31 -11.26
N LEU A 82 5.80 11.99 -11.21
CA LEU A 82 4.49 11.31 -11.16
C LEU A 82 3.64 11.74 -9.97
N TYR A 83 4.25 11.94 -8.80
CA TYR A 83 3.54 12.35 -7.59
C TYR A 83 3.06 13.80 -7.65
N ALA A 84 3.76 14.66 -8.40
CA ALA A 84 3.30 16.03 -8.65
C ALA A 84 2.12 16.08 -9.64
N ILE A 85 2.05 15.13 -10.58
CA ILE A 85 1.00 15.10 -11.61
C ILE A 85 -0.29 14.50 -11.04
N ASP A 86 -0.24 13.32 -10.43
CA ASP A 86 -1.45 12.64 -9.98
C ASP A 86 -1.20 11.70 -8.80
N TRP A 87 -1.15 12.28 -7.60
CA TRP A 87 -1.15 11.53 -6.35
C TRP A 87 -2.52 10.90 -6.01
N ARG A 88 -3.60 11.30 -6.71
CA ARG A 88 -4.98 10.92 -6.35
C ARG A 88 -5.31 9.49 -6.75
N LEU A 89 -4.67 8.98 -7.79
CA LEU A 89 -4.92 7.65 -8.34
C LEU A 89 -4.66 6.55 -7.30
N GLU A 90 -3.60 6.69 -6.49
CA GLU A 90 -3.27 5.75 -5.41
C GLU A 90 -4.20 5.92 -4.19
N VAL A 91 -4.60 7.14 -3.85
CA VAL A 91 -5.59 7.41 -2.78
C VAL A 91 -6.94 6.78 -3.10
N GLN A 92 -7.41 6.94 -4.33
CA GLN A 92 -8.70 6.43 -4.76
C GLN A 92 -8.76 4.89 -4.72
N LEU A 93 -7.64 4.21 -4.93
CA LEU A 93 -7.56 2.75 -4.88
C LEU A 93 -7.38 2.21 -3.46
N VAL A 94 -6.52 2.85 -2.67
CA VAL A 94 -6.06 2.31 -1.39
C VAL A 94 -7.05 2.63 -0.26
N LEU A 95 -7.57 3.86 -0.22
CA LEU A 95 -8.37 4.33 0.90
C LEU A 95 -9.70 3.56 1.07
N PRO A 96 -10.49 3.31 0.01
CA PRO A 96 -11.72 2.52 0.13
C PRO A 96 -11.47 1.08 0.58
N LEU A 97 -10.36 0.49 0.12
CA LEU A 97 -9.95 -0.86 0.47
C LEU A 97 -9.66 -0.97 1.98
N PHE A 98 -8.93 0.00 2.53
CA PHE A 98 -8.64 0.08 3.96
C PHE A 98 -9.89 0.33 4.81
N ILE A 99 -10.78 1.22 4.37
CA ILE A 99 -12.07 1.45 5.04
C ILE A 99 -12.89 0.16 5.06
N GLY A 100 -12.98 -0.55 3.94
CA GLY A 100 -13.67 -1.84 3.85
C GLY A 100 -13.12 -2.88 4.81
N TYR A 101 -11.79 -3.00 4.90
CA TYR A 101 -11.15 -3.91 5.87
C TYR A 101 -11.36 -3.49 7.33
N LEU A 102 -11.33 -2.19 7.62
CA LEU A 102 -11.58 -1.67 8.96
C LEU A 102 -13.02 -1.98 9.40
N LEU A 103 -14.00 -1.68 8.55
CA LEU A 103 -15.42 -1.98 8.82
C LEU A 103 -15.64 -3.47 9.02
N LYS A 104 -15.06 -4.33 8.18
CA LYS A 104 -15.12 -5.78 8.33
C LYS A 104 -14.56 -6.23 9.69
N ALA A 105 -13.39 -5.71 10.07
CA ALA A 105 -12.76 -6.05 11.35
C ALA A 105 -13.61 -5.63 12.57
N ILE A 106 -14.28 -4.47 12.49
CA ILE A 106 -15.20 -3.99 13.53
C ILE A 106 -16.46 -4.86 13.63
N LEU A 107 -17.09 -5.19 12.50
CA LEU A 107 -18.31 -5.99 12.44
C LEU A 107 -18.10 -7.42 12.95
N GLU A 108 -16.95 -8.01 12.64
CA GLU A 108 -16.57 -9.34 13.13
C GLU A 108 -16.33 -9.35 14.65
N ARG A 109 -15.71 -8.30 15.21
CA ARG A 109 -15.56 -8.15 16.67
C ARG A 109 -16.91 -7.97 17.38
N SER A 110 -17.89 -7.34 16.73
CA SER A 110 -19.22 -7.13 17.29
C SER A 110 -20.09 -8.41 17.32
N GLY A 111 -19.59 -9.56 16.85
CA GLY A 111 -20.37 -10.80 16.78
C GLY A 111 -21.51 -10.79 15.75
N LYS A 112 -21.68 -9.69 15.00
CA LYS A 112 -22.71 -9.53 13.96
C LYS A 112 -22.36 -10.23 12.63
N SER A 113 -21.14 -10.76 12.49
CA SER A 113 -20.63 -11.40 11.27
C SER A 113 -21.13 -12.83 11.01
N ARG A 114 -22.34 -13.18 11.47
CA ARG A 114 -23.04 -14.43 11.05
C ARG A 114 -24.05 -14.21 9.92
N LEU A 115 -24.15 -12.99 9.40
CA LEU A 115 -25.02 -12.67 8.27
C LEU A 115 -24.13 -12.12 7.15
N VAL A 116 -24.24 -12.76 5.99
CA VAL A 116 -23.46 -12.60 4.74
C VAL A 116 -22.24 -13.49 4.64
#